data_AF-A0A3M0X406-F1
#
_entry.id   AF-A0A3M0X406-F1
#
_cell.length_a   1.000
_cell.length_b   1.000
_cell.length_c   1.000
_cell.angle_alpha   90.00
_cell.angle_beta   90.00
_cell.angle_gamma   90.00
#
_symmetry.space_group_name_H-M   'P 1'
#
loop_
_entity.id
_entity.type
_entity.pdbx_description
1 polymer ?
#
loop_
_entity_poly.entity_id
_entity_poly.type
_entity_poly.pdbx_seq_one_letter_code
_entity_poly.pdbx_strand_id
1 'polypeptide(L)'
;MYLSGPYVKPEGAYGELLAKWEATYGGSPPSGFHGHAYDATNLLFLAIEQAAQKAEDGTLLIGRQALRDALHNIKDYDGVIGKLTCGPTGDCATGEALGIFQITNAEIVDDNWPPAVVYQP
;
A
#
# COMPACT_ATOMS: atom_id res chain seq x y z
N MET A 1 -21.87 -8.46 12.51
CA MET A 1 -20.46 -8.57 12.94
C MET A 1 -19.70 -7.39 12.36
N TYR A 2 -18.73 -6.82 13.07
CA TYR A 2 -17.86 -5.78 12.53
C TYR A 2 -16.45 -6.34 12.33
N LEU A 3 -15.82 -5.98 11.22
CA LEU A 3 -14.46 -6.38 10.87
C LEU A 3 -13.67 -5.17 10.41
N SER A 4 -12.40 -5.08 10.79
CA SER A 4 -11.47 -4.15 10.16
C SER A 4 -10.81 -4.81 8.95
N GLY A 5 -10.47 -4.01 7.93
CA GLY A 5 -9.75 -4.48 6.75
C GLY A 5 -9.18 -3.33 5.93
N PRO A 6 -8.34 -3.64 4.91
CA PRO A 6 -7.83 -2.61 4.01
C PRO A 6 -8.98 -2.02 3.20
N TYR A 7 -9.04 -0.70 3.15
CA TYR A 7 -10.01 0.03 2.35
C TYR A 7 -9.38 1.30 1.78
N VAL A 8 -9.36 1.38 0.46
CA VAL A 8 -8.94 2.57 -0.29
C VAL A 8 -10.04 2.85 -1.29
N LYS A 9 -10.52 4.10 -1.31
CA LYS A 9 -11.56 4.51 -2.26
C LYS A 9 -11.01 4.42 -3.69
N PRO A 10 -11.78 3.90 -4.67
CA PRO A 10 -11.33 3.68 -6.05
C PRO A 10 -11.24 4.98 -6.86
N GLU A 11 -10.58 5.98 -6.29
CA GLU A 11 -10.45 7.34 -6.79
C GLU A 11 -8.96 7.70 -6.88
N GLY A 12 -8.63 8.78 -7.62
CA GLY A 12 -7.25 9.29 -7.72
C GLY A 12 -6.23 8.22 -8.15
N ALA A 13 -5.05 8.25 -7.52
CA ALA A 13 -3.93 7.37 -7.86
C ALA A 13 -4.26 5.86 -7.71
N TYR A 14 -5.12 5.49 -6.75
CA TYR A 14 -5.55 4.10 -6.62
C TYR A 14 -6.51 3.69 -7.73
N GLY A 15 -7.44 4.57 -8.13
CA GLY A 15 -8.27 4.35 -9.32
C GLY A 15 -7.44 4.16 -10.59
N GLU A 16 -6.36 4.94 -10.76
CA GLU A 16 -5.42 4.77 -11.87
C GLU A 16 -4.66 3.44 -11.80
N LEU A 17 -4.27 2.98 -10.61
CA LEU A 17 -3.67 1.66 -10.43
C LEU A 17 -4.64 0.54 -10.84
N LEU A 18 -5.91 0.64 -10.46
CA LEU A 18 -6.94 -0.32 -10.85
C LEU A 18 -7.14 -0.34 -12.38
N ALA A 19 -7.16 0.83 -13.03
CA ALA A 19 -7.26 0.92 -14.48
C ALA A 19 -6.07 0.27 -15.20
N LYS A 20 -4.84 0.50 -14.70
CA LYS A 20 -3.63 -0.15 -15.21
C LYS A 20 -3.65 -1.66 -15.01
N TRP A 21 -4.13 -2.11 -13.85
CA TRP A 21 -4.28 -3.53 -13.55
C TRP A 21 -5.23 -4.20 -14.54
N GLU A 22 -6.44 -3.68 -14.71
CA GLU A 22 -7.43 -4.22 -15.65
C GLU A 22 -6.86 -4.30 -17.07
N ALA A 23 -6.19 -3.23 -17.54
CA ALA A 23 -5.60 -3.22 -18.88
C ALA A 23 -4.46 -4.24 -19.06
N THR A 24 -3.71 -4.56 -18.00
CA THR A 24 -2.51 -5.41 -18.08
C THR A 24 -2.83 -6.88 -17.82
N TYR A 25 -3.68 -7.14 -16.83
CA TYR A 25 -3.93 -8.47 -16.28
C TYR A 25 -5.39 -8.90 -16.40
N GLY A 26 -6.32 -7.95 -16.53
CA GLY A 26 -7.76 -8.19 -16.48
C GLY A 26 -8.26 -8.55 -15.08
N GLY A 27 -9.55 -8.31 -14.85
CA GLY A 27 -10.23 -8.64 -13.60
C GLY A 27 -9.76 -7.81 -12.40
N SER A 28 -10.32 -8.12 -11.24
CA SER A 28 -9.95 -7.44 -9.99
C SER A 28 -8.62 -7.95 -9.41
N PRO A 29 -7.81 -7.08 -8.79
CA PRO A 29 -6.64 -7.52 -8.03
C PRO A 29 -7.01 -8.56 -6.96
N PRO A 30 -6.13 -9.54 -6.67
CA PRO A 30 -6.48 -10.75 -5.91
C PRO A 30 -6.69 -10.52 -4.40
N SER A 31 -6.42 -9.32 -3.89
CA SER A 31 -6.49 -9.02 -2.45
C SER A 31 -6.73 -7.52 -2.23
N GLY A 32 -7.47 -7.15 -1.18
CA GLY A 32 -7.60 -5.75 -0.75
C GLY A 32 -6.28 -5.09 -0.33
N PHE A 33 -5.19 -5.86 -0.15
CA PHE A 33 -3.87 -5.35 0.21
C PHE A 33 -2.97 -4.98 -0.98
N HIS A 34 -3.42 -5.15 -2.23
CA HIS A 34 -2.57 -4.91 -3.41
C HIS A 34 -2.02 -3.47 -3.50
N GLY A 35 -2.83 -2.46 -3.13
CA GLY A 35 -2.36 -1.07 -3.07
C GLY A 35 -1.23 -0.89 -2.05
N HIS A 36 -1.29 -1.60 -0.92
CA HIS A 36 -0.24 -1.56 0.11
C HIS A 36 1.06 -2.18 -0.39
N ALA A 37 0.96 -3.31 -1.12
CA ALA A 37 2.12 -3.94 -1.74
C ALA A 37 2.74 -3.06 -2.82
N TYR A 38 1.91 -2.36 -3.60
CA TYR A 38 2.36 -1.41 -4.62
C TYR A 38 3.19 -0.28 -3.97
N ASP A 39 2.65 0.37 -2.95
CA ASP A 39 3.35 1.46 -2.27
C ASP A 39 4.61 0.98 -1.54
N ALA A 40 4.53 -0.13 -0.79
CA ALA A 40 5.68 -0.70 -0.10
C ALA A 40 6.84 -1.03 -1.06
N THR A 41 6.53 -1.51 -2.26
CA THR A 41 7.55 -1.80 -3.28
C THR A 41 8.19 -0.52 -3.80
N ASN A 42 7.40 0.53 -4.06
CA ASN A 42 7.92 1.81 -4.51
C ASN A 42 8.76 2.52 -3.43
N LEU A 43 8.37 2.44 -2.16
CA LEU A 43 9.18 2.92 -1.03
C LEU A 43 10.52 2.19 -0.96
N LEU A 44 10.53 0.88 -1.17
CA LEU A 44 11.76 0.09 -1.19
C LEU A 44 12.67 0.48 -2.36
N PHE A 45 12.12 0.69 -3.56
CA PHE A 45 12.89 1.18 -4.71
C PHE A 45 13.50 2.54 -4.44
N LEU A 46 12.70 3.48 -3.92
CA LEU A 46 13.17 4.80 -3.54
C LEU A 46 14.33 4.73 -2.52
N ALA A 47 14.23 3.87 -1.51
CA ALA A 47 15.29 3.70 -0.52
C ALA A 47 16.54 3.01 -1.09
N ILE A 48 16.38 2.05 -2.01
CA ILE A 48 17.49 1.42 -2.72
C ILE A 48 18.25 2.45 -3.54
N GLU A 49 17.55 3.31 -4.28
CA GLU A 49 18.16 4.38 -5.09
C GLU A 49 18.98 5.35 -4.23
N GLN A 50 18.51 5.65 -3.01
CA GLN A 50 19.23 6.51 -2.07
C GLN A 50 20.42 5.81 -1.40
N ALA A 51 20.33 4.51 -1.12
CA ALA A 51 21.33 3.78 -0.36
C ALA A 51 22.41 3.10 -1.21
N ALA A 52 22.16 2.92 -2.51
CA ALA A 52 23.07 2.22 -3.39
C ALA A 52 24.36 3.02 -3.64
N GLN A 53 25.50 2.33 -3.51
CA GLN A 53 26.81 2.85 -3.88
C GLN A 53 27.33 2.04 -5.07
N LYS A 54 27.78 2.72 -6.12
CA LYS A 54 28.35 2.05 -7.30
C LYS A 54 29.88 2.03 -7.18
N ALA A 55 30.46 0.83 -7.16
CA ALA A 55 31.90 0.64 -7.19
C ALA A 55 32.48 0.91 -8.60
N GLU A 56 33.81 1.04 -8.69
CA GLU A 56 34.51 1.31 -9.96
C GLU A 56 34.28 0.22 -11.02
N ASP A 57 34.13 -1.03 -10.58
CA ASP A 57 33.85 -2.19 -11.45
C ASP A 57 32.36 -2.30 -11.87
N GLY A 58 31.52 -1.38 -11.41
CA GLY A 58 30.09 -1.35 -11.68
C GLY A 58 29.22 -2.12 -10.68
N THR A 59 29.80 -2.79 -9.68
CA THR A 59 29.06 -3.47 -8.62
C THR A 59 28.22 -2.48 -7.81
N LEU A 60 26.98 -2.85 -7.50
CA LEU A 60 26.12 -2.10 -6.58
C LEU A 60 26.25 -2.66 -5.16
N LEU A 61 26.71 -1.82 -4.24
CA LEU A 61 26.76 -2.10 -2.82
C LEU A 61 25.60 -1.37 -2.13
N ILE A 62 24.67 -2.14 -1.57
CA ILE A 62 23.53 -1.60 -0.81
C ILE A 62 23.75 -1.97 0.65
N GLY A 63 24.23 -1.00 1.44
CA GLY A 63 24.44 -1.20 2.86
C GLY A 63 23.11 -1.41 3.59
N ARG A 64 22.98 -2.49 4.36
CA ARG A 64 21.72 -2.79 5.09
C ARG A 64 21.29 -1.65 6.02
N GLN A 65 22.24 -1.06 6.74
CA GLN A 65 21.95 0.08 7.63
C GLN A 65 21.56 1.31 6.81
N ALA A 66 22.29 1.63 5.75
CA ALA A 66 21.96 2.75 4.86
C ALA A 66 20.56 2.60 4.23
N LEU A 67 20.17 1.39 3.83
CA LEU A 67 18.82 1.12 3.31
C LEU A 67 17.74 1.35 4.37
N ARG A 68 17.96 0.89 5.60
CA ARG A 68 17.04 1.13 6.71
C ARG A 68 16.93 2.61 7.04
N ASP A 69 18.06 3.31 7.10
CA ASP A 69 18.10 4.75 7.38
C ASP A 69 17.37 5.53 6.28
N ALA A 70 17.56 5.16 5.01
CA ALA A 70 16.83 5.74 3.88
C ALA A 70 15.31 5.54 4.02
N LEU A 71 14.86 4.30 4.32
CA LEU A 71 13.45 4.02 4.56
C LEU A 71 12.86 4.84 5.72
N HIS A 72 13.52 4.87 6.87
CA HIS A 72 13.07 5.61 8.06
C HIS A 72 13.04 7.14 7.86
N ASN A 73 13.71 7.65 6.83
CA ASN A 73 13.72 9.07 6.51
C ASN A 73 12.65 9.47 5.48
N ILE A 74 11.86 8.51 4.95
CA ILE A 74 10.78 8.83 4.01
C ILE A 74 9.64 9.52 4.75
N LYS A 75 9.23 10.69 4.25
CA LYS A 75 8.13 11.49 4.77
C LYS A 75 7.24 11.97 3.63
N ASP A 76 5.94 12.02 3.90
CA ASP A 76 4.90 12.55 3.04
C ASP A 76 4.92 12.00 1.60
N TYR A 77 5.36 10.75 1.44
CA TYR A 77 5.40 10.06 0.16
C TYR A 77 3.97 9.89 -0.37
N ASP A 78 3.72 10.37 -1.59
CA ASP A 78 2.42 10.27 -2.24
C ASP A 78 2.19 8.84 -2.78
N GLY A 79 1.68 7.98 -1.91
CA GLY A 79 1.29 6.61 -2.25
C GLY A 79 -0.14 6.52 -2.81
N VAL A 80 -0.46 5.37 -3.39
CA VAL A 80 -1.83 5.07 -3.84
C VAL A 80 -2.80 4.88 -2.67
N ILE A 81 -2.30 4.47 -1.50
CA ILE A 81 -3.11 4.30 -0.28
C ILE A 81 -3.20 5.55 0.59
N GLY A 82 -2.66 6.68 0.13
CA GLY A 82 -2.56 7.93 0.89
C GLY A 82 -1.10 8.36 1.09
N LYS A 83 -0.90 9.38 1.95
CA LYS A 83 0.44 9.86 2.28
C LYS A 83 1.14 8.92 3.27
N LEU A 84 2.37 8.55 2.96
CA LEU A 84 3.17 7.62 3.75
C LEU A 84 4.37 8.31 4.38
N THR A 85 4.50 8.15 5.70
CA THR A 85 5.62 8.68 6.49
C THR A 85 6.14 7.57 7.40
N CYS A 86 7.37 7.15 7.17
CA CYS A 86 7.99 6.06 7.90
C CYS A 86 8.52 6.54 9.26
N GLY A 87 8.04 5.92 10.33
CA GLY A 87 8.40 6.23 11.71
C GLY A 87 9.61 5.43 12.22
N PRO A 88 10.05 5.72 13.46
CA PRO A 88 11.18 5.02 14.10
C PRO A 88 10.91 3.54 14.37
N THR A 89 9.64 3.11 14.41
CA THR A 89 9.26 1.69 14.53
C THR A 89 9.28 0.94 13.20
N GLY A 90 9.39 1.65 12.07
CA GLY A 90 9.30 1.09 10.72
C GLY A 90 7.89 1.13 10.12
N ASP A 91 6.88 1.60 10.86
CA ASP A 91 5.53 1.80 10.32
C ASP A 91 5.49 3.04 9.43
N CYS A 92 4.91 2.93 8.24
CA CYS A 92 4.82 4.04 7.27
C CYS A 92 3.40 4.54 7.01
N ALA A 93 2.37 3.74 7.30
CA ALA A 93 0.99 4.08 7.01
C ALA A 93 0.32 4.83 8.16
N THR A 94 -0.57 5.76 7.83
CA THR A 94 -1.30 6.62 8.79
C THR A 94 -2.60 6.02 9.31
N GLY A 95 -3.00 4.85 8.79
CA GLY A 95 -4.28 4.20 9.11
C GLY A 95 -5.45 4.63 8.20
N GLU A 96 -5.26 5.62 7.34
CA GLU A 96 -6.27 6.12 6.37
C GLU A 96 -6.77 5.04 5.41
N ALA A 97 -5.93 4.03 5.12
CA ALA A 97 -6.23 2.91 4.24
C ALA A 97 -6.96 1.74 4.94
N LEU A 98 -7.66 2.01 6.04
CA LEU A 98 -8.41 1.01 6.81
C LEU A 98 -9.90 1.35 6.84
N GLY A 99 -10.75 0.34 6.73
CA GLY A 99 -12.20 0.47 6.87
C GLY A 99 -12.73 -0.47 7.95
N ILE A 100 -13.81 -0.08 8.61
CA ILE A 100 -14.65 -0.98 9.39
C ILE A 100 -15.83 -1.39 8.51
N PHE A 101 -15.97 -2.69 8.31
CA PHE A 101 -17.02 -3.32 7.52
C PHE A 101 -18.07 -3.91 8.45
N GLN A 102 -19.35 -3.77 8.10
CA GLN A 102 -20.44 -4.43 8.82
C GLN A 102 -20.93 -5.62 8.01
N ILE A 103 -20.71 -6.83 8.53
CA ILE A 103 -21.30 -8.06 8.01
C ILE A 103 -22.68 -8.25 8.63
N THR A 104 -23.67 -8.40 7.75
CA THR A 104 -25.08 -8.61 8.06
C THR A 104 -25.59 -9.89 7.40
N ASN A 105 -26.92 -10.12 7.44
CA ASN A 105 -27.52 -11.22 6.69
C ASN A 105 -27.40 -11.02 5.17
N ALA A 106 -27.22 -9.79 4.67
CA ALA A 106 -27.06 -9.55 3.24
C ALA A 106 -25.85 -10.30 2.66
N GLU A 107 -24.72 -10.32 3.38
CA GLU A 107 -23.52 -11.03 2.93
C GLU A 107 -23.59 -12.55 3.15
N ILE A 108 -24.38 -13.00 4.13
CA ILE A 108 -24.45 -14.41 4.54
C ILE A 108 -25.54 -15.18 3.79
N VAL A 109 -26.68 -14.54 3.58
CA VAL A 109 -27.89 -15.14 3.01
C VAL A 109 -28.09 -14.72 1.56
N ASP A 110 -27.81 -13.46 1.24
CA ASP A 110 -28.12 -12.87 -0.07
C ASP A 110 -26.90 -12.78 -1.01
N ASP A 111 -25.74 -13.30 -0.60
CA ASP A 111 -24.46 -13.28 -1.33
C ASP A 111 -23.99 -11.88 -1.79
N ASN A 112 -24.38 -10.84 -1.03
CA ASN A 112 -24.07 -9.45 -1.35
C ASN A 112 -22.65 -9.05 -0.93
N TRP A 113 -21.63 -9.61 -1.59
CA TRP A 113 -20.23 -9.25 -1.34
C TRP A 113 -19.73 -8.12 -2.26
N PRO A 114 -18.92 -7.17 -1.75
CA PRO A 114 -18.40 -7.05 -0.37
C PRO A 114 -19.35 -6.28 0.60
N PRO A 115 -19.23 -6.49 1.93
CA PRO A 115 -20.00 -5.74 2.94
C PRO A 115 -19.76 -4.23 2.86
N ALA A 116 -20.74 -3.46 3.34
CA ALA A 116 -20.61 -2.01 3.43
C ALA A 116 -19.52 -1.58 4.42
N VAL A 117 -18.75 -0.55 4.03
CA VAL A 117 -17.86 0.19 4.93
C VAL A 117 -18.70 1.18 5.74
N VAL A 118 -18.69 1.03 7.06
CA VAL A 118 -19.46 1.87 7.99
C VAL A 118 -18.62 2.94 8.67
N TYR A 119 -17.29 2.83 8.60
CA TYR A 119 -16.35 3.81 9.13
C TYR A 119 -15.00 3.73 8.43
N GLN A 120 -14.38 4.88 8.22
CA GLN A 120 -12.99 5.06 7.80
C GLN A 120 -12.42 6.21 8.64
N PRO A 121 -11.23 6.05 9.24
CA PRO A 121 -10.60 7.08 10.06
C PRO A 121 -10.13 8.28 9.24
#